data_AF-M9QDI7-F1
#
_entry.id   AF-M9QDI7-F1
#
_cell.length_a   1.000
_cell.length_b   1.000
_cell.length_c   1.000
_cell.angle_alpha   90.00
_cell.angle_beta   90.00
_cell.angle_gamma   90.00
#
_symmetry.space_group_name_H-M   'P 1'
#
loop_
_entity.id
_entity.type
_entity.pdbx_description
1 polymer ?
#
loop_
_entity_poly.entity_id
_entity_poly.type
_entity_poly.pdbx_seq_one_letter_code
_entity_poly.pdbx_strand_id
1 'polypeptide(L)'
;VDGGVTSPCPFYWSTKGYAILRNTWQPGVYDFGSVKLDTVQAIHSETGFDAFFFISSNAKDILKDYYELTGHPIFMPEFAFYEAHLNAFNRDYWVKVDKGTSNAILFEDGFYYKCYQPNDMDGKKGILESLNGEKDNYQ
;
A
#
# COMPACT_ATOMS: atom_id res chain seq x y z
N VAL A 1 11.10 12.59 7.79
CA VAL A 1 10.26 11.37 7.71
C VAL A 1 8.84 11.85 7.52
N ASP A 2 8.24 11.58 6.38
CA ASP A 2 7.22 12.46 5.79
C ASP A 2 5.77 12.25 6.29
N GLY A 3 5.59 11.71 7.52
CA GLY A 3 4.34 11.75 8.30
C GLY A 3 3.02 11.34 7.63
N GLY A 4 3.04 10.81 6.40
CA GLY A 4 1.88 10.67 5.53
C GLY A 4 1.00 9.48 5.91
N VAL A 5 -0.26 9.56 5.49
CA VAL A 5 -1.27 8.52 5.73
C VAL A 5 -1.67 7.91 4.39
N THR A 6 -1.21 6.68 4.12
CA THR A 6 -1.50 5.96 2.86
C THR A 6 -2.89 5.31 2.83
N SER A 7 -3.44 5.00 4.01
CA SER A 7 -4.77 4.40 4.18
C SER A 7 -5.43 4.97 5.44
N PRO A 8 -6.15 6.11 5.34
CA PRO A 8 -6.82 6.72 6.48
C PRO A 8 -8.07 5.93 6.89
N CYS A 9 -8.36 5.91 8.20
CA CYS A 9 -9.57 5.32 8.75
C CYS A 9 -10.15 6.28 9.80
N PRO A 10 -11.42 6.72 9.68
CA PRO A 10 -12.03 7.67 10.61
C PRO A 10 -12.48 6.98 11.92
N PHE A 11 -11.60 6.14 12.47
CA PHE A 11 -11.82 5.32 13.66
C PHE A 11 -10.66 5.49 14.63
N TYR A 12 -10.96 5.68 15.91
CA TYR A 12 -9.98 5.62 16.98
C TYR A 12 -10.59 4.98 18.23
N TRP A 13 -9.73 4.51 19.14
CA TRP A 13 -10.17 3.91 20.40
C TRP A 13 -9.30 4.37 21.57
N SER A 14 -9.84 4.21 22.77
CA SER A 14 -9.22 4.61 24.04
C SER A 14 -9.05 3.41 24.96
N THR A 15 -7.94 3.39 25.70
CA THR A 15 -7.70 2.44 26.80
C THR A 15 -8.71 2.58 27.94
N LYS A 16 -9.52 3.64 27.96
CA LYS A 16 -10.65 3.82 28.87
C LYS A 16 -11.89 2.99 28.49
N GLY A 17 -11.82 2.16 27.44
CA GLY A 17 -12.87 1.20 27.09
C GLY A 17 -13.94 1.76 26.15
N TYR A 18 -13.58 2.71 25.28
CA TYR A 18 -14.47 3.18 24.23
C TYR A 18 -13.75 3.35 22.90
N ALA A 19 -14.51 3.32 21.82
CA ALA A 19 -14.05 3.69 20.49
C ALA A 19 -15.09 4.53 19.75
N ILE A 20 -14.62 5.30 18.78
CA ILE A 20 -15.47 6.17 17.96
C ILE A 20 -15.14 5.93 16.49
N LEU A 21 -16.18 5.68 15.69
CA LEU A 21 -16.14 5.73 14.24
C LEU A 21 -16.94 6.96 13.79
N ARG A 22 -16.31 7.86 13.04
CA ARG A 22 -16.99 8.97 12.37
C ARG A 22 -17.61 8.45 11.07
N ASN A 23 -18.94 8.52 10.97
CA ASN A 23 -19.68 8.07 9.79
C ASN A 23 -19.69 9.14 8.71
N THR A 24 -18.53 9.38 8.12
CA THR A 24 -18.33 10.46 7.15
C THR A 24 -17.29 10.08 6.11
N TRP A 25 -17.40 10.68 4.93
CA TRP A 25 -16.41 10.58 3.85
C TRP A 25 -15.48 11.79 3.82
N GLN A 26 -15.70 12.78 4.69
CA GLN A 26 -14.91 14.01 4.71
C GLN A 26 -13.58 13.79 5.43
N PRO A 27 -12.50 14.48 5.02
CA PRO A 27 -11.22 14.42 5.73
C PRO A 27 -11.36 14.96 7.16
N GLY A 28 -10.50 14.47 8.05
CA GLY A 28 -10.51 14.88 9.45
C GLY A 28 -9.13 14.91 10.08
N VAL A 29 -9.05 15.50 11.26
CA VAL A 29 -7.86 15.63 12.10
C VAL A 29 -8.22 15.25 13.53
N TYR A 30 -7.48 14.30 14.11
CA TYR A 30 -7.62 13.89 15.50
C TYR A 30 -6.39 14.35 16.28
N ASP A 31 -6.60 15.25 17.23
CA ASP A 31 -5.62 15.71 18.19
C ASP A 31 -5.88 15.08 19.56
N PHE A 32 -4.95 14.25 20.03
CA PHE A 32 -5.04 13.53 21.32
C PHE A 32 -4.33 14.27 22.47
N GLY A 33 -4.31 15.60 22.44
CA GLY A 33 -3.75 16.44 23.49
C GLY A 33 -2.39 17.05 23.15
N SER A 34 -2.05 17.13 21.87
CA SER A 34 -0.85 17.80 21.39
C SER A 34 -0.94 19.32 21.52
N VAL A 35 -2.13 19.91 21.36
CA VAL A 35 -2.36 21.34 21.61
C VAL A 35 -2.72 21.60 23.08
N LYS A 36 -3.56 20.75 23.68
CA LYS A 36 -3.98 20.85 25.08
C LYS A 36 -4.07 19.47 25.72
N LEU A 37 -3.14 19.17 26.64
CA LEU A 37 -2.93 17.85 27.25
C LEU A 37 -4.20 17.13 27.74
N ASP A 38 -5.15 17.86 28.33
CA ASP A 38 -6.37 17.27 28.89
C ASP A 38 -7.58 17.35 27.94
N THR A 39 -7.36 17.43 26.63
CA THR A 39 -8.43 17.57 25.64
C THR A 39 -8.15 16.76 24.39
N VAL A 40 -9.11 15.93 23.99
CA VAL A 40 -9.12 15.25 22.70
C VAL A 40 -10.04 16.02 21.76
N GLN A 41 -9.54 16.35 20.57
CA GLN A 41 -10.30 17.02 19.52
C GLN A 41 -10.31 16.16 18.26
N ALA A 42 -11.49 15.68 17.86
CA ALA A 42 -11.68 14.92 16.63
C ALA A 42 -12.62 15.68 15.69
N ILE A 43 -12.06 16.29 14.64
CA ILE A 43 -12.79 17.17 13.71
C ILE A 43 -12.79 16.55 12.32
N HIS A 44 -13.92 16.69 11.62
CA HIS A 44 -14.03 16.44 10.19
C HIS A 44 -14.55 17.69 9.48
N SER A 45 -14.21 17.84 8.19
CA SER A 45 -14.62 18.98 7.36
C SER A 45 -16.08 18.83 6.90
N GLU A 46 -17.01 18.98 7.83
CA GLU A 46 -18.44 18.82 7.58
C GLU A 46 -19.30 19.71 8.48
N THR A 47 -20.56 19.89 8.09
CA THR A 47 -21.55 20.69 8.85
C THR A 47 -22.36 19.85 9.83
N GLY A 48 -22.43 18.53 9.61
CA GLY A 48 -23.16 17.58 10.45
C GLY A 48 -22.27 16.82 11.43
N PHE A 49 -22.88 16.13 12.39
CA PHE A 49 -22.16 15.22 13.27
C PHE A 49 -22.87 13.87 13.32
N ASP A 50 -22.26 12.85 12.71
CA ASP A 50 -22.69 11.46 12.79
C ASP A 50 -21.54 10.54 13.23
N ALA A 51 -21.77 9.73 14.26
CA ALA A 51 -20.75 8.88 14.85
C ALA A 51 -21.34 7.66 15.56
N PHE A 52 -20.62 6.54 15.48
CA PHE A 52 -20.86 5.35 16.28
C PHE A 52 -19.91 5.32 17.47
N PHE A 53 -20.44 4.98 18.64
CA PHE A 53 -19.68 4.81 19.88
C PHE A 53 -19.74 3.35 20.31
N PHE A 54 -18.58 2.72 20.45
CA PHE A 54 -18.46 1.34 20.94
C PHE A 54 -17.94 1.39 22.38
N ILE A 55 -18.58 0.67 23.31
CA ILE A 55 -18.20 0.65 24.72
C ILE A 55 -17.88 -0.79 25.12
N SER A 56 -16.59 -1.07 25.31
CA SER A 56 -16.07 -2.42 25.49
C SER A 56 -14.84 -2.41 26.41
N SER A 57 -14.71 -3.45 27.25
CA SER A 57 -13.70 -3.48 28.33
C SER A 57 -12.25 -3.67 27.86
N ASN A 58 -12.06 -4.15 26.62
CA ASN A 58 -10.74 -4.45 26.07
C ASN A 58 -10.70 -4.22 24.56
N ALA A 59 -9.48 -4.10 24.02
CA ALA A 59 -9.26 -3.81 22.61
C ALA A 59 -9.82 -4.88 21.66
N LYS A 60 -9.81 -6.16 22.05
CA LYS A 60 -10.31 -7.25 21.22
C LYS A 60 -11.81 -7.12 20.99
N ASP A 61 -12.56 -6.79 22.03
CA ASP A 61 -14.02 -6.63 21.91
C ASP A 61 -14.38 -5.33 21.18
N ILE A 62 -13.63 -4.23 21.39
CA ILE A 62 -13.76 -3.01 20.56
C ILE A 62 -13.59 -3.32 19.07
N LEU A 63 -12.59 -4.12 18.69
CA LEU A 63 -12.36 -4.49 17.30
C LEU A 63 -13.49 -5.38 16.75
N LYS A 64 -14.05 -6.29 17.56
CA LYS A 64 -15.23 -7.07 17.14
C LYS A 64 -16.42 -6.17 16.86
N ASP A 65 -16.72 -5.21 17.73
CA ASP A 65 -17.82 -4.27 17.56
C ASP A 65 -17.64 -3.44 16.27
N TYR A 66 -16.41 -2.97 16.02
CA TYR A 66 -16.05 -2.30 14.78
C TYR A 66 -16.27 -3.19 13.55
N TYR A 67 -15.77 -4.45 13.57
CA TYR A 67 -15.93 -5.39 12.46
C TYR A 67 -17.37 -5.83 12.23
N GLU A 68 -18.19 -5.97 13.27
CA GLU A 68 -19.61 -6.25 13.15
C GLU A 68 -20.32 -5.14 12.38
N LEU A 69 -19.97 -3.88 12.67
CA LEU A 69 -20.54 -2.72 11.99
C LEU A 69 -19.99 -2.51 10.56
N THR A 70 -18.67 -2.59 10.38
CA THR A 70 -18.00 -2.19 9.13
C THR A 70 -17.63 -3.36 8.20
N GLY A 71 -17.87 -4.59 8.63
CA GLY A 71 -17.51 -5.81 7.91
C GLY A 71 -16.31 -6.53 8.51
N HIS A 72 -16.41 -7.85 8.58
CA HIS A 72 -15.33 -8.71 9.05
C HIS A 72 -14.16 -8.74 8.07
N PRO A 73 -12.90 -8.75 8.57
CA PRO A 73 -11.73 -8.99 7.73
C PRO A 73 -11.86 -10.32 6.99
N ILE A 74 -11.50 -10.34 5.71
CA ILE A 74 -11.45 -11.59 4.94
C ILE A 74 -10.30 -12.46 5.43
N PHE A 75 -10.52 -13.77 5.47
CA PHE A 75 -9.44 -14.72 5.66
C PHE A 75 -8.77 -14.99 4.31
N MET A 76 -7.51 -14.59 4.20
CA MET A 76 -6.74 -14.75 2.96
C MET A 76 -6.45 -16.23 2.67
N PRO A 77 -6.38 -16.65 1.40
CA PRO A 77 -5.94 -18.00 1.06
C PRO A 77 -4.48 -18.23 1.49
N GLU A 78 -4.10 -19.49 1.72
CA GLU A 78 -2.77 -19.82 2.28
C GLU A 78 -1.59 -19.24 1.49
N PHE A 79 -1.66 -19.23 0.16
CA PHE A 79 -0.57 -18.69 -0.68
C PHE A 79 -0.34 -17.18 -0.48
N ALA A 80 -1.33 -16.43 0.01
CA ALA A 80 -1.20 -14.99 0.24
C ALA A 80 -0.34 -14.65 1.48
N PHE A 81 0.01 -15.65 2.28
CA PHE A 81 0.98 -15.51 3.38
C PHE A 81 2.42 -15.75 2.94
N TYR A 82 2.65 -16.05 1.65
CA TYR A 82 3.97 -16.16 1.03
C TYR A 82 4.34 -14.87 0.30
N GLU A 83 5.62 -14.67 0.03
CA GLU A 83 6.09 -13.52 -0.74
C GLU A 83 5.57 -13.52 -2.18
N ALA A 84 5.38 -12.33 -2.74
CA ALA A 84 4.93 -12.14 -4.12
C ALA A 84 6.00 -11.42 -4.94
N HIS A 85 6.10 -11.78 -6.21
CA HIS A 85 6.94 -11.10 -7.20
C HIS A 85 6.03 -10.39 -8.22
N LEU A 86 6.07 -9.07 -8.23
CA LEU A 86 5.20 -8.24 -9.08
C LEU A 86 6.04 -7.33 -9.97
N ASN A 87 5.83 -7.43 -11.28
CA ASN A 87 6.38 -6.51 -12.26
C ASN A 87 5.51 -6.52 -13.54
N ALA A 88 5.84 -5.68 -14.51
CA ALA A 88 5.38 -5.84 -15.88
C ALA A 88 6.38 -6.71 -16.64
N PHE A 89 5.91 -7.78 -17.29
CA PHE A 89 6.72 -8.67 -18.14
C PHE A 89 6.18 -8.77 -19.57
N ASN A 90 5.39 -7.78 -19.99
CA ASN A 90 4.69 -7.76 -21.28
C ASN A 90 4.91 -6.46 -22.05
N ARG A 91 5.97 -5.70 -21.73
CA ARG A 91 6.10 -4.33 -22.24
C ARG A 91 7.54 -3.89 -22.44
N ASP A 92 8.39 -4.09 -21.44
CA ASP A 92 9.67 -3.42 -21.40
C ASP A 92 10.73 -4.19 -22.22
N TYR A 93 11.84 -3.53 -22.52
CA TYR A 93 12.93 -4.07 -23.33
C TYR A 93 14.22 -4.15 -22.52
N TRP A 94 14.98 -5.22 -22.74
CA TRP A 94 16.33 -5.38 -22.19
C TRP A 94 17.38 -5.12 -23.27
N VAL A 95 18.23 -4.12 -23.04
CA VAL A 95 19.32 -3.74 -23.95
C VAL A 95 20.64 -4.18 -23.34
N LYS A 96 21.44 -4.93 -24.09
CA LYS A 96 22.78 -5.39 -23.67
C LYS A 96 23.72 -4.20 -23.50
N VAL A 97 24.45 -4.14 -22.39
CA VAL A 97 25.34 -3.04 -22.01
C VAL A 97 26.63 -3.56 -21.38
N ASP A 98 27.64 -2.69 -21.23
CA ASP A 98 28.89 -3.04 -20.56
C ASP A 98 28.72 -3.17 -19.04
N LYS A 99 29.52 -4.06 -18.43
CA LYS A 99 29.63 -4.19 -16.97
C LYS A 99 30.02 -2.85 -16.35
N GLY A 100 29.24 -2.40 -15.36
CA GLY A 100 29.45 -1.10 -14.68
C GLY A 100 28.57 0.03 -15.20
N THR A 101 27.78 -0.21 -16.25
CA THR A 101 26.70 0.72 -16.65
C THR A 101 25.69 0.85 -15.50
N SER A 102 25.27 2.08 -15.18
CA SER A 102 24.31 2.33 -14.11
C SER A 102 22.98 1.59 -14.36
N ASN A 103 22.51 0.87 -13.34
CA ASN A 103 21.34 -0.03 -13.36
C ASN A 103 21.45 -1.23 -14.32
N ALA A 104 22.66 -1.63 -14.70
CA ALA A 104 22.86 -2.88 -15.43
C ALA A 104 22.72 -4.09 -14.51
N ILE A 105 22.01 -5.10 -14.98
CA ILE A 105 21.73 -6.35 -14.29
C ILE A 105 22.40 -7.50 -15.06
N LEU A 106 23.06 -8.40 -14.34
CA LEU A 106 23.64 -9.62 -14.90
C LEU A 106 22.55 -10.66 -15.05
N PHE A 107 22.46 -11.28 -16.23
CA PHE A 107 21.54 -12.39 -16.54
C PHE A 107 22.31 -13.71 -16.68
N GLU A 108 21.58 -14.81 -16.84
CA GLU A 108 22.04 -16.18 -16.85
C GLU A 108 23.02 -16.49 -17.99
N ASP A 109 22.91 -15.83 -19.15
CA ASP A 109 23.88 -15.88 -20.26
C ASP A 109 25.26 -15.27 -19.94
N GLY A 110 25.43 -14.66 -18.77
CA GLY A 110 26.67 -14.03 -18.33
C GLY A 110 26.89 -12.61 -18.87
N PHE A 111 25.91 -12.02 -19.54
CA PHE A 111 25.95 -10.64 -20.02
C PHE A 111 25.13 -9.68 -19.14
N TYR A 112 25.42 -8.39 -19.27
CA TYR A 112 24.74 -7.32 -18.54
C TYR A 112 23.71 -6.64 -19.42
N TYR A 113 22.52 -6.38 -18.87
CA TYR A 113 21.41 -5.73 -19.57
C TYR A 113 20.82 -4.60 -18.73
N LYS A 114 20.22 -3.62 -19.40
CA LYS A 114 19.46 -2.54 -18.76
C LYS A 114 18.04 -2.50 -19.34
N CYS A 115 17.06 -2.38 -18.45
CA CYS A 115 15.64 -2.26 -18.81
C CYS A 115 15.31 -0.86 -19.32
N TYR A 116 14.50 -0.80 -20.38
CA TYR A 116 13.98 0.42 -21.00
C TYR A 116 12.49 0.25 -21.28
N GLN A 117 11.69 1.28 -20.95
CA GLN A 117 10.33 1.34 -21.44
C GLN A 117 10.33 1.60 -22.96
N PRO A 118 9.25 1.23 -23.69
CA PRO A 118 9.19 1.43 -25.14
C PRO A 118 9.53 2.86 -25.62
N ASN A 119 9.13 3.88 -24.86
CA ASN A 119 9.38 5.28 -25.20
C ASN A 119 10.85 5.72 -24.98
N ASP A 120 11.62 4.98 -24.18
CA ASP A 120 13.01 5.30 -23.85
C ASP A 120 14.01 4.50 -24.72
N MET A 121 13.50 3.79 -25.73
CA MET A 121 14.32 2.97 -26.60
C MET A 121 15.23 3.82 -27.50
N ASP A 122 14.83 5.00 -27.96
CA ASP A 122 15.65 5.90 -28.82
C ASP A 122 16.42 5.17 -29.95
N GLY A 123 15.78 4.21 -30.63
CA GLY A 123 16.41 3.41 -31.69
C GLY A 123 17.41 2.35 -31.21
N LYS A 124 17.57 2.15 -29.90
CA LYS A 124 18.33 1.01 -29.32
C LYS A 124 17.71 -0.29 -29.80
N LYS A 125 18.55 -1.32 -29.97
CA LYS A 125 18.11 -2.69 -30.21
C LYS A 125 18.07 -3.43 -28.87
N GLY A 126 16.88 -3.85 -28.46
CA GLY A 126 16.67 -4.58 -27.20
C GLY A 126 15.82 -5.82 -27.42
N ILE A 127 15.77 -6.66 -26.40
CA ILE A 127 14.95 -7.87 -26.34
C ILE A 127 13.64 -7.51 -25.64
N LEU A 128 12.51 -7.67 -26.33
CA LEU A 128 11.18 -7.40 -25.77
C LEU A 128 10.80 -8.49 -24.78
N GLU A 129 10.34 -8.12 -23.59
CA GLU A 129 9.80 -9.05 -22.60
C GLU A 129 8.54 -9.77 -23.09
N SER A 130 8.36 -11.01 -22.63
CA SER A 130 7.08 -11.71 -22.67
C SER A 130 6.89 -12.50 -21.38
N LEU A 131 5.65 -12.91 -21.10
CA LEU A 131 5.32 -13.70 -19.91
C LEU A 131 5.88 -15.12 -19.95
N ASN A 132 6.03 -15.70 -21.15
CA ASN A 132 6.29 -17.13 -21.31
C ASN A 132 7.64 -17.44 -21.95
N GLY A 133 8.40 -16.43 -22.39
CA GLY A 133 9.70 -16.63 -23.08
C GLY A 133 9.60 -17.26 -24.46
N GLU A 134 8.41 -17.28 -25.05
CA GLU A 134 8.08 -18.00 -26.27
C GLU A 134 8.73 -17.43 -27.54
N LYS A 135 9.40 -16.28 -27.43
CA LYS A 135 10.07 -15.58 -28.52
C LYS A 135 11.59 -15.70 -28.44
N ASP A 136 12.10 -16.71 -27.72
CA ASP A 136 13.52 -16.90 -27.41
C ASP A 136 14.14 -15.62 -26.81
N ASN A 137 13.38 -14.99 -25.90
CA ASN A 137 13.57 -13.63 -25.40
C ASN A 137 13.89 -13.57 -23.90
N TYR A 138 14.32 -14.69 -23.31
CA TYR A 138 14.98 -14.73 -22.00
C TYR A 138 16.50 -14.87 -22.18
N GLN A 139 17.23 -14.20 -21.30
CA GLN A 139 18.69 -14.09 -21.29
C GLN A 139 19.27 -15.04 -20.26
#